data_AF-A0A7K1GLJ9-F1
#
_entry.id   AF-A0A7K1GLJ9-F1
#
_cell.length_a   1.000
_cell.length_b   1.000
_cell.length_c   1.000
_cell.angle_alpha   90.00
_cell.angle_beta   90.00
_cell.angle_gamma   90.00
#
_symmetry.space_group_name_H-M   'P 1'
#
loop_
_entity.id
_entity.type
_entity.pdbx_description
1 polymer ?
#
loop_
_entity_poly.entity_id
_entity_poly.type
_entity_poly.pdbx_seq_one_letter_code
_entity_poly.pdbx_strand_id
1 'polypeptide(L)'
;MKFLIAYLIIINYLAFSMFAYDKEKAIKNGRRVAEKNLLTLCFFGGSLGGWIAMKKLRHKISKDSFKVKFFAIVAIQIAVFFILFKR
;
A
#
# COMPACT_ATOMS: atom_id res chain seq x y z
N MET A 1 -16.09 -14.79 -7.21
CA MET A 1 -16.29 -13.39 -6.76
C MET A 1 -16.10 -13.21 -5.25
N LYS A 2 -16.82 -13.93 -4.38
CA LYS A 2 -16.70 -13.78 -2.91
C LYS A 2 -15.27 -13.96 -2.36
N PHE A 3 -14.53 -14.97 -2.84
CA PHE A 3 -13.14 -15.22 -2.42
C PHE A 3 -12.18 -14.08 -2.79
N LEU A 4 -12.33 -13.49 -3.98
CA LEU A 4 -11.54 -12.35 -4.46
C LEU A 4 -11.76 -11.11 -3.57
N ILE A 5 -13.02 -10.84 -3.22
CA ILE A 5 -13.38 -9.72 -2.35
C ILE A 5 -12.81 -9.93 -0.94
N ALA A 6 -12.94 -11.14 -0.39
CA ALA A 6 -12.37 -11.47 0.93
C ALA A 6 -10.84 -11.31 0.94
N TYR A 7 -10.15 -11.82 -0.08
CA TYR A 7 -8.72 -11.64 -0.25
C TYR A 7 -8.31 -10.16 -0.31
N LEU A 8 -9.03 -9.35 -1.11
CA LEU A 8 -8.78 -7.91 -1.21
C LEU A 8 -8.97 -7.19 0.13
N ILE A 9 -10.01 -7.53 0.90
CA ILE A 9 -10.23 -6.93 2.22
C ILE A 9 -9.07 -7.26 3.17
N ILE A 10 -8.65 -8.53 3.21
CA ILE A 10 -7.56 -8.99 4.09
C ILE A 10 -6.25 -8.29 3.73
N ILE A 11 -5.89 -8.24 2.44
CA ILE A 11 -4.61 -7.65 2.03
C ILE A 11 -4.58 -6.13 2.24
N ASN A 12 -5.72 -5.45 2.09
CA ASN A 12 -5.84 -4.02 2.41
C ASN A 12 -5.75 -3.76 3.91
N TYR A 13 -6.33 -4.62 4.74
CA TYR A 13 -6.20 -4.55 6.19
C TYR A 13 -4.75 -4.80 6.65
N LEU A 14 -4.08 -5.79 6.07
CA LEU A 14 -2.67 -6.08 6.32
C LEU A 14 -1.78 -4.90 5.92
N ALA A 15 -2.02 -4.32 4.73
CA ALA A 15 -1.31 -3.13 4.28
C ALA A 15 -1.48 -1.97 5.27
N PHE A 16 -2.72 -1.68 5.66
CA PHE A 16 -2.99 -0.62 6.63
C PHE A 16 -2.27 -0.85 7.97
N SER A 17 -2.33 -2.07 8.49
CA SER A 17 -1.69 -2.45 9.75
C SER A 17 -0.17 -2.30 9.70
N MET A 18 0.44 -2.67 8.56
CA MET A 18 1.89 -2.54 8.37
C MET A 18 2.34 -1.08 8.34
N PHE A 19 1.55 -0.19 7.72
CA PHE A 19 1.80 1.26 7.78
C PHE A 19 1.60 1.83 9.19
N ALA A 20 0.60 1.35 9.93
CA ALA A 20 0.38 1.76 11.32
C ALA A 20 1.55 1.35 12.23
N TYR A 21 2.03 0.12 12.05
CA TYR A 21 3.19 -0.40 12.75
C TYR A 21 4.49 0.37 12.41
N ASP A 22 4.68 0.77 11.15
CA ASP A 22 5.81 1.64 10.76
C ASP A 22 5.78 2.98 11.49
N LYS A 23 4.59 3.58 11.65
CA LYS A 23 4.41 4.83 12.43
C LYS A 23 4.72 4.62 13.90
N GLU A 24 4.24 3.55 14.51
CA GLU A 24 4.50 3.24 15.92
C GLU A 24 6.00 3.06 16.17
N LYS A 25 6.71 2.37 15.27
CA LYS A 25 8.16 2.24 15.33
C LYS A 25 8.89 3.57 15.15
N ALA A 26 8.40 4.45 14.29
CA ALA A 26 8.96 5.79 14.15
C ALA A 26 8.83 6.62 15.43
N ILE A 27 7.74 6.44 16.20
CA ILE A 27 7.54 7.11 17.50
C ILE A 27 8.44 6.49 18.58
N LYS A 28 8.56 5.16 18.61
CA LYS A 28 9.36 4.42 19.61
C LYS A 28 10.87 4.38 19.30
N ASN A 29 11.37 5.20 18.35
CA ASN A 29 12.76 5.17 17.84
C ASN A 29 13.25 3.76 17.42
N GLY A 30 12.32 2.88 17.02
CA GLY A 30 12.61 1.52 16.60
C GLY A 30 13.05 1.42 15.14
N ARG A 31 13.46 0.22 14.73
CA ARG A 31 13.90 -0.07 13.36
C ARG A 31 12.75 0.06 12.36
N ARG A 32 12.74 1.15 11.60
CA ARG A 32 11.70 1.47 10.60
C ARG A 32 11.52 0.35 9.57
N VAL A 33 10.28 0.14 9.12
CA VAL A 33 9.96 -0.86 8.11
C VAL A 33 10.50 -0.39 6.76
N ALA A 34 11.16 -1.30 6.05
CA ALA A 34 11.71 -1.02 4.73
C ALA A 34 10.60 -0.59 3.77
N GLU A 35 10.82 0.50 3.05
CA GLU A 35 9.87 1.02 2.04
C GLU A 35 9.53 -0.03 0.99
N LYS A 36 10.46 -0.94 0.68
CA LYS A 36 10.25 -2.07 -0.23
C LYS A 36 9.09 -2.96 0.23
N ASN A 37 9.04 -3.37 1.50
CA ASN A 37 8.00 -4.28 2.00
C ASN A 37 6.60 -3.65 1.91
N LEU A 38 6.49 -2.36 2.21
CA LEU A 38 5.24 -1.60 2.09
C LEU A 38 4.79 -1.52 0.63
N LEU A 39 5.72 -1.23 -0.29
CA LEU A 39 5.44 -1.18 -1.73
C LEU A 39 5.05 -2.56 -2.28
N THR A 40 5.70 -3.64 -1.84
CA THR A 40 5.36 -5.01 -2.23
C THR A 40 3.95 -5.36 -1.80
N LEU A 41 3.53 -5.03 -0.57
CA LEU A 41 2.15 -5.25 -0.13
C LEU A 41 1.13 -4.47 -0.98
N CYS A 42 1.45 -3.22 -1.32
CA CYS A 42 0.61 -2.41 -2.21
C CYS A 42 0.52 -3.03 -3.61
N PHE A 43 1.62 -3.59 -4.12
CA PHE A 43 1.69 -4.25 -5.42
C PHE A 43 0.79 -5.50 -5.50
N PHE A 44 0.72 -6.30 -4.44
CA PHE A 44 -0.13 -7.50 -4.37
C PHE A 44 -1.64 -7.23 -4.16
N GLY A 45 -2.05 -5.96 -4.04
CA GLY A 45 -3.47 -5.57 -3.93
C GLY A 45 -3.80 -4.76 -2.67
N GLY A 46 -2.82 -4.44 -1.83
CA GLY A 46 -2.98 -3.60 -0.64
C GLY A 46 -2.91 -2.09 -0.94
N SER A 47 -2.96 -1.67 -2.21
CA SER A 47 -2.78 -0.28 -2.65
C SER A 47 -3.82 0.67 -2.05
N LEU A 48 -5.10 0.26 -1.94
CA LEU A 48 -6.16 1.05 -1.31
C LEU A 48 -5.90 1.26 0.20
N GLY A 49 -5.58 0.19 0.92
CA GLY A 49 -5.29 0.18 2.35
C GLY A 49 -4.02 0.97 2.67
N GLY A 50 -3.00 0.85 1.84
CA GLY A 50 -1.78 1.66 1.91
C GLY A 50 -2.03 3.14 1.66
N TRP A 51 -2.89 3.49 0.68
CA TRP A 51 -3.28 4.88 0.43
C TRP A 51 -4.07 5.49 1.59
N ILE A 52 -5.05 4.77 2.11
CA ILE A 52 -5.82 5.18 3.30
C ILE A 52 -4.89 5.34 4.50
N ALA A 53 -3.97 4.41 4.71
CA ALA A 53 -3.00 4.47 5.79
C ALA A 53 -2.08 5.69 5.66
N MET A 54 -1.54 5.96 4.48
CA MET A 54 -0.73 7.17 4.23
C MET A 54 -1.51 8.44 4.60
N LYS A 55 -2.75 8.57 4.11
CA LYS A 55 -3.58 9.76 4.35
C LYS A 55 -3.97 9.91 5.83
N LYS A 56 -4.40 8.82 6.47
CA LYS A 56 -4.90 8.83 7.86
C LYS A 56 -3.78 8.95 8.88
N LEU A 57 -2.66 8.25 8.67
CA LEU A 57 -1.51 8.28 9.58
C LEU A 57 -0.64 9.53 9.37
N ARG A 58 -0.84 10.26 8.26
CA ARG A 58 0.00 11.37 7.77
C ARG A 58 1.49 11.01 7.78
N HIS A 59 1.78 9.72 7.65
CA HIS A 59 3.11 9.16 7.77
C HIS A 59 3.66 8.91 6.36
N LYS A 60 4.91 9.33 6.10
CA LYS A 60 5.57 9.23 4.77
C LYS A 60 4.87 9.96 3.61
N ILE A 61 4.00 10.94 3.88
CA ILE A 61 3.45 11.85 2.85
C ILE A 61 4.53 12.80 2.29
N SER A 62 5.63 13.08 3.01
CA SER A 62 6.63 14.05 2.54
C SER A 62 7.76 13.45 1.70
N LYS A 63 7.92 12.12 1.66
CA LYS A 63 9.00 11.49 0.88
C LYS A 63 8.55 11.28 -0.56
N ASP A 64 9.01 12.14 -1.46
CA ASP A 64 8.67 12.03 -2.88
C ASP A 64 9.14 10.71 -3.51
N SER A 65 10.29 10.18 -3.07
CA SER A 65 10.77 8.86 -3.53
C SER A 65 9.79 7.71 -3.23
N PHE A 66 9.00 7.82 -2.15
CA PHE A 66 7.99 6.83 -1.80
C PHE A 66 6.70 7.02 -2.60
N LYS A 67 6.24 8.28 -2.73
CA LYS A 67 5.06 8.61 -3.55
C LYS A 67 5.24 8.16 -5.00
N VAL A 68 6.39 8.47 -5.61
CA VAL A 68 6.65 8.13 -7.02
C VAL A 68 6.55 6.62 -7.23
N LYS A 69 7.16 5.82 -6.35
CA LYS A 69 7.08 4.35 -6.43
C LYS A 69 5.65 3.85 -6.19
N PHE A 70 4.93 4.42 -5.24
CA PHE A 70 3.55 4.04 -4.96
C PHE A 70 2.62 4.36 -6.15
N PHE A 71 2.71 5.57 -6.71
CA PHE A 71 1.94 5.97 -7.89
C PHE A 71 2.31 5.16 -9.13
N ALA A 72 3.59 4.80 -9.31
CA ALA A 72 4.00 3.91 -10.39
C ALA A 72 3.33 2.53 -10.27
N ILE A 73 3.26 1.95 -9.06
CA ILE A 73 2.57 0.67 -8.82
C ILE A 73 1.07 0.79 -9.12
N VAL A 74 0.42 1.87 -8.66
CA VAL A 74 -1.01 2.11 -8.92
C VAL A 74 -1.25 2.28 -10.43
N ALA A 75 -0.39 3.01 -11.14
CA ALA A 75 -0.49 3.18 -12.58
C ALA A 75 -0.35 1.84 -13.33
N ILE A 76 0.59 0.99 -12.91
CA ILE A 76 0.74 -0.37 -13.46
C ILE A 76 -0.51 -1.21 -13.19
N GLN A 77 -1.07 -1.18 -11.98
CA GLN A 77 -2.31 -1.91 -11.66
C GLN A 77 -3.48 -1.44 -12.52
N ILE A 78 -3.64 -0.12 -12.71
CA ILE A 78 -4.68 0.45 -13.57
C ILE A 78 -4.47 0.03 -15.03
N ALA A 79 -3.24 0.08 -15.54
CA ALA A 79 -2.91 -0.33 -16.91
C ALA A 79 -3.21 -1.82 -17.13
N VAL A 80 -2.80 -2.68 -16.20
CA VAL A 80 -3.10 -4.13 -16.23
C VAL A 80 -4.60 -4.39 -16.18
N PHE A 81 -5.32 -3.68 -15.30
CA PHE A 81 -6.78 -3.77 -15.22
C PHE A 81 -7.44 -3.35 -16.54
N PHE A 82 -7.00 -2.25 -17.15
CA PHE A 82 -7.49 -1.80 -18.45
C PHE A 82 -7.23 -2.81 -19.56
N ILE A 83 -6.04 -3.41 -19.62
CA ILE A 83 -5.69 -4.43 -20.62
C ILE A 83 -6.56 -5.68 -20.44
N LEU A 84 -6.79 -6.11 -19.20
CA LEU A 84 -7.63 -7.28 -18.90
C LEU A 84 -9.11 -7.03 -19.18
N PHE A 85 -9.62 -5.83 -18.92
CA PHE A 85 -11.04 -5.49 -19.04
C PHE A 85 -11.44 -4.99 -20.43
N LYS A 86 -10.48 -4.54 -21.24
CA LYS A 86 -10.70 -4.13 -22.64
C LYS A 86 -10.80 -5.33 -23.59
N ARG A 87 -10.70 -6.56 -23.09
CA ARG A 87 -10.76 -7.80 -23.87
C ARG A 87 -12.11 -8.47 -23.78
#